data_AF-A0A8F3AF17-F1
#
_entry.id   AF-A0A8F3AF17-F1
#
_cell.length_a   1.000
_cell.length_b   1.000
_cell.length_c   1.000
_cell.angle_alpha   90.00
_cell.angle_beta   90.00
_cell.angle_gamma   90.00
#
_symmetry.space_group_name_H-M   'P 1'
#
loop_
_entity.id
_entity.type
_entity.pdbx_description
1 polymer ?
#
loop_
_entity_poly.entity_id
_entity_poly.type
_entity_poly.pdbx_seq_one_letter_code
_entity_poly.pdbx_strand_id
1 'polypeptide(L)'
;MSRSATIKRDTNETKIQIALSLDGGHIALQESIFPKKVEDDHATQSSSAQVISVQTGIGFLDHMLHALAKHSGWSLIVECIGDLHIDDHHTAEDVGITLGLTFHKALGQVKGVKRFGSGFAPLDEALSRAVVDLSNRPYAVIELGLKREKIGDLSCEMIPHVLESFAQGAAITIHVDCLRGFNDHHRAESAFKALAVAIKEAISRTGTNDVPTVKPVFKPHNPRKGIKTFDDNFATSEKKDERKIWERMDISKHEFFIRKYGNITPEERKRLDEKVARQRRLREERRKHELGDAYVEKSERGPITLNPLSEYLYGTHPVISALTAGKRKGFSNLYIFNPKDETPKILSLAKKYGIKVRQKKSKAEMARLCSNGVHNGVVLETKPLNPPQIWNVDAFSSESGEYDVTCVEDVQGKKHTKRHRLARDTSNTSGGSFPLGIYLDGITDPMNLGNIVRSAYYLGADFIVVPSLDSAKMGPVAAKASAGALDMMTIYKTDETQSLFSRLKKGGWNIVASSAKSKDEPTNAKFIETSDLQILLSEAPAMLVLGSEGSGIKKNLKSICDYHVALEKTRVGDEDNVVDSLNVGCASALLISHFLG
;
A
#
# COMPACT_ATOMS: atom_id res chain seq x y z
N MET A 1 -36.08 -4.15 -17.53
CA MET A 1 -35.02 -4.26 -18.55
C MET A 1 -34.17 -5.49 -18.23
N SER A 2 -33.68 -6.21 -19.24
CA SER A 2 -32.73 -7.30 -19.02
C SER A 2 -31.39 -6.72 -18.58
N ARG A 3 -30.76 -7.32 -17.57
CA ARG A 3 -29.44 -6.92 -17.09
C ARG A 3 -28.37 -7.68 -17.83
N SER A 4 -28.05 -7.23 -19.04
CA SER A 4 -27.11 -7.88 -19.95
C SER A 4 -26.14 -6.91 -20.59
N ALA A 5 -24.89 -7.33 -20.80
CA ALA A 5 -23.87 -6.55 -21.47
C ALA A 5 -22.89 -7.42 -22.24
N THR A 6 -22.30 -6.83 -23.28
CA THR A 6 -21.17 -7.39 -24.02
C THR A 6 -20.04 -6.36 -24.05
N ILE A 7 -18.82 -6.83 -23.78
CA ILE A 7 -17.59 -6.04 -23.85
C ILE A 7 -16.56 -6.80 -24.68
N LYS A 8 -15.87 -6.05 -25.56
CA LYS A 8 -14.66 -6.49 -26.25
C LYS A 8 -13.50 -5.65 -25.72
N ARG A 9 -12.38 -6.29 -25.38
CA ARG A 9 -11.15 -5.64 -24.93
C ARG A 9 -9.98 -6.27 -25.68
N ASP A 10 -9.22 -5.43 -26.38
CA ASP A 10 -8.10 -5.85 -27.23
C ASP A 10 -6.85 -5.09 -26.78
N THR A 11 -5.84 -5.83 -26.33
CA THR A 11 -4.53 -5.32 -25.96
C THR A 11 -3.45 -6.04 -26.77
N ASN A 12 -2.18 -5.64 -26.57
CA ASN A 12 -1.08 -6.37 -27.21
C ASN A 12 -0.88 -7.78 -26.62
N GLU A 13 -1.43 -8.07 -25.44
CA GLU A 13 -1.24 -9.29 -24.67
C GLU A 13 -2.45 -10.23 -24.80
N THR A 14 -3.67 -9.67 -24.76
CA THR A 14 -4.91 -10.46 -24.79
C THR A 14 -5.97 -9.84 -25.70
N LYS A 15 -6.74 -10.72 -26.35
CA LYS A 15 -8.01 -10.38 -27.02
C LYS A 15 -9.14 -11.08 -26.29
N ILE A 16 -10.06 -10.30 -25.73
CA ILE A 16 -11.12 -10.81 -24.88
C ILE A 16 -12.48 -10.30 -25.35
N GLN A 17 -13.44 -11.20 -25.39
CA GLN A 17 -14.84 -10.90 -25.64
C GLN A 17 -15.70 -11.61 -24.60
N ILE A 18 -16.47 -10.84 -23.82
CA ILE A 18 -17.36 -11.38 -22.79
C ILE A 18 -18.78 -10.87 -23.03
N ALA A 19 -19.75 -11.78 -23.02
CA ALA A 19 -21.17 -11.48 -22.93
C ALA A 19 -21.74 -12.07 -21.64
N LEU A 20 -22.49 -11.26 -20.90
CA LEU A 20 -23.03 -11.63 -19.60
C LEU A 20 -24.50 -11.21 -19.51
N SER A 21 -25.35 -12.09 -19.00
CA SER A 21 -26.70 -11.78 -18.51
C SER A 21 -26.80 -12.16 -17.04
N LEU A 22 -27.09 -11.18 -16.18
CA LEU A 22 -27.23 -11.38 -14.73
C LEU A 22 -28.52 -12.14 -14.36
N ASP A 23 -29.50 -12.13 -15.27
CA ASP A 23 -30.83 -12.72 -15.06
C ASP A 23 -30.98 -14.09 -15.77
N GLY A 24 -29.87 -14.68 -16.23
CA GLY A 24 -29.88 -15.92 -17.01
C GLY A 24 -30.44 -15.73 -18.42
N GLY A 25 -31.06 -16.77 -18.96
CA GLY A 25 -31.68 -16.79 -20.29
C GLY A 25 -30.69 -16.99 -21.43
N HIS A 26 -31.16 -16.81 -22.67
CA HIS A 26 -30.30 -17.00 -23.84
C HIS A 26 -29.41 -15.79 -24.08
N ILE A 27 -28.12 -16.05 -24.33
CA ILE A 27 -27.15 -15.04 -24.81
C ILE A 27 -26.36 -15.60 -25.98
N ALA A 28 -25.90 -14.72 -26.87
CA ALA A 28 -25.04 -15.07 -27.99
C ALA A 28 -24.07 -13.94 -28.30
N LEU A 29 -22.94 -14.28 -28.89
CA LEU A 29 -22.02 -13.31 -29.49
C LEU A 29 -22.42 -13.05 -30.93
N GLN A 30 -22.33 -11.80 -31.38
CA GLN A 30 -22.61 -11.43 -32.78
C GLN A 30 -21.55 -12.01 -33.73
N GLU A 31 -20.28 -11.92 -33.32
CA GLU A 31 -19.14 -12.54 -33.99
C GLU A 31 -18.18 -13.05 -32.91
N SER A 32 -17.71 -14.29 -33.06
CA SER A 32 -16.69 -14.89 -32.22
C SER A 32 -15.30 -14.33 -32.59
N ILE A 33 -14.42 -14.16 -31.60
CA ILE A 33 -13.01 -13.84 -31.87
C ILE A 33 -12.20 -15.07 -32.30
N PHE A 34 -12.76 -16.28 -32.16
CA PHE A 34 -12.08 -17.50 -32.57
C PHE A 34 -12.22 -17.75 -34.08
N PRO A 35 -11.13 -18.13 -34.77
CA PRO A 35 -11.12 -18.30 -36.23
C PRO A 35 -11.85 -19.58 -36.71
N LYS A 36 -12.14 -20.53 -35.83
CA LYS A 36 -12.96 -21.73 -36.10
C LYS A 36 -13.87 -21.99 -34.90
N LYS A 37 -15.06 -22.55 -35.13
CA LYS A 37 -15.86 -23.14 -34.05
C LYS A 37 -15.03 -24.24 -33.39
N VAL A 38 -14.68 -24.04 -32.12
CA VAL A 38 -14.04 -25.06 -31.30
C VAL A 38 -15.14 -26.05 -30.91
N GLU A 39 -15.02 -27.29 -31.36
CA GLU A 39 -15.87 -28.41 -30.97
C GLU A 39 -15.15 -29.13 -29.82
N ASP A 40 -15.84 -29.31 -28.69
CA ASP A 40 -15.39 -29.90 -27.42
C ASP A 40 -14.61 -28.99 -26.46
N ASP A 41 -15.32 -28.38 -25.50
CA ASP A 41 -14.72 -27.72 -24.34
C ASP A 41 -15.39 -28.14 -23.03
N HIS A 42 -14.56 -28.34 -22.00
CA HIS A 42 -14.89 -28.90 -20.68
C HIS A 42 -15.78 -27.99 -19.81
N ALA A 43 -15.89 -26.71 -20.13
CA ALA A 43 -16.62 -25.71 -19.33
C ALA A 43 -17.85 -25.13 -20.05
N THR A 44 -18.58 -25.96 -20.80
CA THR A 44 -19.80 -25.57 -21.52
C THR A 44 -21.06 -26.18 -20.89
N GLN A 45 -22.12 -25.38 -20.75
CA GLN A 45 -23.43 -25.85 -20.32
C GLN A 45 -24.52 -25.01 -20.98
N SER A 46 -25.43 -25.65 -21.70
CA SER A 46 -26.61 -24.99 -22.27
C SER A 46 -27.88 -25.63 -21.73
N SER A 47 -28.80 -24.80 -21.23
CA SER A 47 -30.10 -25.20 -20.69
C SER A 47 -31.13 -24.11 -20.98
N SER A 48 -32.42 -24.40 -20.81
CA SER A 48 -33.48 -23.40 -20.97
C SER A 48 -33.33 -22.21 -20.01
N ALA A 49 -32.68 -22.39 -18.85
CA ALA A 49 -32.51 -21.36 -17.83
C ALA A 49 -31.25 -20.50 -18.02
N GLN A 50 -30.15 -21.09 -18.51
CA GLN A 50 -28.85 -20.42 -18.63
C GLN A 50 -27.98 -21.04 -19.72
N VAL A 51 -27.13 -20.20 -20.33
CA VAL A 51 -26.10 -20.57 -21.31
C VAL A 51 -24.74 -20.14 -20.76
N ILE A 52 -23.84 -21.09 -20.53
CA ILE A 52 -22.49 -20.86 -20.03
C ILE A 52 -21.49 -21.48 -21.01
N SER A 53 -20.55 -20.69 -21.50
CA SER A 53 -19.45 -21.11 -22.37
C SER A 53 -18.21 -20.30 -22.01
N VAL A 54 -17.21 -20.92 -21.41
CA VAL A 54 -16.01 -20.22 -20.94
C VAL A 54 -14.78 -20.81 -21.60
N GLN A 55 -14.05 -19.97 -22.33
CA GLN A 55 -12.86 -20.33 -23.10
C GLN A 55 -11.77 -19.28 -22.85
N THR A 56 -11.01 -19.45 -21.78
CA THR A 56 -9.89 -18.57 -21.43
C THR A 56 -8.55 -19.08 -21.97
N GLY A 57 -8.48 -20.36 -22.32
CA GLY A 57 -7.23 -21.08 -22.58
C GLY A 57 -6.56 -21.63 -21.32
N ILE A 58 -7.14 -21.41 -20.13
CA ILE A 58 -6.67 -21.95 -18.85
C ILE A 58 -7.79 -22.79 -18.23
N GLY A 59 -7.66 -24.12 -18.32
CA GLY A 59 -8.79 -25.02 -18.01
C GLY A 59 -9.35 -24.91 -16.59
N PHE A 60 -8.50 -24.66 -15.58
CA PHE A 60 -8.97 -24.47 -14.20
C PHE A 60 -9.66 -23.11 -13.99
N LEU A 61 -9.23 -22.06 -14.69
CA LEU A 61 -9.92 -20.76 -14.67
C LEU A 61 -11.30 -20.88 -15.31
N ASP A 62 -11.39 -21.62 -16.42
CA ASP A 62 -12.67 -21.90 -17.09
C ASP A 62 -13.66 -22.57 -16.13
N HIS A 63 -13.19 -23.58 -15.39
CA HIS A 63 -13.97 -24.27 -14.35
C HIS A 63 -14.44 -23.31 -13.24
N MET A 64 -13.56 -22.43 -12.75
CA MET A 64 -13.91 -21.47 -11.69
C MET A 64 -14.97 -20.46 -12.14
N LEU A 65 -14.83 -19.92 -13.35
CA LEU A 65 -15.80 -18.97 -13.92
C LEU A 65 -17.12 -19.66 -14.29
N HIS A 66 -17.07 -20.92 -14.72
CA HIS A 66 -18.25 -21.73 -14.93
C HIS A 66 -19.02 -21.93 -13.61
N ALA A 67 -18.34 -22.31 -12.53
CA ALA A 67 -18.95 -22.45 -11.21
C ALA A 67 -19.55 -21.12 -10.73
N LEU A 68 -18.83 -20.00 -10.89
CA LEU A 68 -19.33 -18.66 -10.56
C LEU A 68 -20.63 -18.35 -11.31
N ALA A 69 -20.66 -18.53 -12.63
CA ALA A 69 -21.85 -18.24 -13.43
C ALA A 69 -23.02 -19.18 -13.07
N LYS A 70 -22.75 -20.49 -12.93
CA LYS A 70 -23.74 -21.50 -12.58
C LYS A 70 -24.46 -21.18 -11.26
N HIS A 71 -23.70 -20.86 -10.22
CA HIS A 71 -24.27 -20.63 -8.90
C HIS A 71 -24.84 -19.21 -8.74
N SER A 72 -24.39 -18.25 -9.56
CA SER A 72 -24.98 -16.91 -9.62
C SER A 72 -26.30 -16.88 -10.39
N GLY A 73 -26.56 -17.88 -11.24
CA GLY A 73 -27.69 -17.90 -12.17
C GLY A 73 -27.45 -17.04 -13.41
N TRP A 74 -26.19 -16.85 -13.79
CA TRP A 74 -25.82 -16.07 -14.97
C TRP A 74 -25.85 -16.93 -16.23
N SER A 75 -26.11 -16.26 -17.35
CA SER A 75 -25.62 -16.73 -18.64
C SER A 75 -24.34 -15.97 -18.96
N LEU A 76 -23.28 -16.69 -19.31
CA LEU A 76 -21.93 -16.16 -19.48
C LEU A 76 -21.26 -16.79 -20.70
N ILE A 77 -20.82 -15.97 -21.64
CA ILE A 77 -19.90 -16.38 -22.70
C ILE A 77 -18.59 -15.62 -22.49
N VAL A 78 -17.47 -16.33 -22.39
CA VAL A 78 -16.12 -15.77 -22.31
C VAL A 78 -15.29 -16.38 -23.43
N GLU A 79 -14.72 -15.53 -24.28
CA GLU A 79 -13.72 -15.89 -25.27
C GLU A 79 -12.44 -15.09 -24.99
N CYS A 80 -11.30 -15.77 -24.88
CA CYS A 80 -10.00 -15.14 -24.74
C CYS A 80 -8.97 -15.80 -25.67
N ILE A 81 -8.20 -14.96 -26.35
CA ILE A 81 -6.95 -15.32 -27.01
C ILE A 81 -5.84 -14.56 -26.28
N GLY A 82 -5.15 -15.24 -25.37
CA GLY A 82 -4.07 -14.67 -24.56
C GLY A 82 -2.68 -15.19 -24.93
N ASP A 83 -1.67 -14.59 -24.33
CA ASP A 83 -0.24 -14.88 -24.53
C ASP A 83 0.30 -15.99 -23.61
N LEU A 84 -0.42 -17.12 -23.52
CA LEU A 84 -0.11 -18.26 -22.62
C LEU A 84 1.29 -18.90 -22.80
N HIS A 85 2.03 -18.53 -23.85
CA HIS A 85 3.42 -18.92 -24.04
C HIS A 85 4.39 -18.17 -23.10
N ILE A 86 3.96 -17.06 -22.49
CA ILE A 86 4.67 -16.32 -21.46
C ILE A 86 4.38 -16.97 -20.10
N ASP A 87 3.16 -16.82 -19.61
CA ASP A 87 2.57 -17.46 -18.43
C ASP A 87 1.04 -17.26 -18.43
N ASP A 88 0.36 -17.63 -17.33
CA ASP A 88 -1.08 -17.48 -17.15
C ASP A 88 -1.53 -16.09 -16.63
N HIS A 89 -0.59 -15.18 -16.34
CA HIS A 89 -0.86 -13.93 -15.61
C HIS A 89 -1.74 -12.95 -16.39
N HIS A 90 -1.28 -12.49 -17.55
CA HIS A 90 -2.00 -11.49 -18.33
C HIS A 90 -3.38 -12.00 -18.75
N THR A 91 -3.45 -13.28 -19.14
CA THR A 91 -4.71 -13.93 -19.53
C THR A 91 -5.70 -13.94 -18.36
N ALA A 92 -5.30 -14.42 -17.18
CA ALA A 92 -6.20 -14.51 -16.03
C ALA A 92 -6.61 -13.12 -15.50
N GLU A 93 -5.66 -12.17 -15.38
CA GLU A 93 -5.93 -10.80 -14.96
C GLU A 93 -6.92 -10.10 -15.90
N ASP A 94 -6.63 -10.09 -17.20
CA ASP A 94 -7.45 -9.36 -18.17
C ASP A 94 -8.84 -9.96 -18.34
N VAL A 95 -9.00 -11.29 -18.16
CA VAL A 95 -10.31 -11.94 -18.07
C VAL A 95 -11.05 -11.45 -16.84
N GLY A 96 -10.40 -11.38 -15.67
CA GLY A 96 -10.98 -10.83 -14.45
C GLY A 96 -11.46 -9.38 -14.61
N ILE A 97 -10.62 -8.51 -15.16
CA ILE A 97 -10.96 -7.10 -15.44
C ILE A 97 -12.16 -7.01 -16.39
N THR A 98 -12.11 -7.74 -17.51
CA THR A 98 -13.14 -7.66 -18.55
C THR A 98 -14.47 -8.22 -18.03
N LEU A 99 -14.44 -9.28 -17.22
CA LEU A 99 -15.63 -9.83 -16.57
C LEU A 99 -16.22 -8.81 -15.60
N GLY A 100 -15.40 -8.17 -14.78
CA GLY A 100 -15.82 -7.11 -13.86
C GLY A 100 -16.49 -5.94 -14.59
N LEU A 101 -15.86 -5.43 -15.66
CA LEU A 101 -16.42 -4.36 -16.49
C LEU A 101 -17.77 -4.76 -17.11
N THR A 102 -17.88 -6.02 -17.56
CA THR A 102 -19.11 -6.53 -18.17
C THR A 102 -20.21 -6.65 -17.11
N PHE A 103 -19.87 -7.12 -15.91
CA PHE A 103 -20.76 -7.15 -14.76
C PHE A 103 -21.26 -5.74 -14.38
N HIS A 104 -20.36 -4.76 -14.28
CA HIS A 104 -20.72 -3.37 -13.98
C HIS A 104 -21.73 -2.81 -14.99
N LYS A 105 -21.44 -3.02 -16.29
CA LYS A 105 -22.30 -2.56 -17.38
C LYS A 105 -23.66 -3.27 -17.39
N ALA A 106 -23.69 -4.58 -17.12
CA ALA A 106 -24.93 -5.36 -17.05
C ALA A 106 -25.78 -4.99 -15.83
N LEU A 107 -25.14 -4.69 -14.70
CA LEU A 107 -25.81 -4.26 -13.46
C LEU A 107 -26.46 -2.88 -13.63
N GLY A 108 -25.76 -1.94 -14.29
CA GLY A 108 -26.25 -0.59 -14.50
C GLY A 108 -26.34 0.21 -13.20
N GLN A 109 -27.41 1.01 -13.05
CA GLN A 109 -27.62 1.78 -11.82
C GLN A 109 -27.96 0.85 -10.65
N VAL A 110 -27.22 0.99 -9.54
CA VAL A 110 -27.47 0.26 -8.29
C VAL A 110 -28.72 0.84 -7.61
N LYS A 111 -29.89 0.43 -8.09
CA LYS A 111 -31.20 0.90 -7.65
C LYS A 111 -32.18 -0.27 -7.64
N GLY A 112 -32.98 -0.37 -6.58
CA GLY A 112 -33.96 -1.46 -6.41
C GLY A 112 -33.34 -2.84 -6.23
N VAL A 113 -32.10 -2.89 -5.74
CA VAL A 113 -31.36 -4.12 -5.43
C VAL A 113 -30.95 -4.13 -3.96
N LYS A 114 -30.70 -5.31 -3.39
CA LYS A 114 -30.31 -5.45 -1.98
C LYS A 114 -28.99 -4.73 -1.64
N ARG A 115 -28.11 -4.53 -2.62
CA ARG A 115 -26.76 -3.95 -2.51
C ARG A 115 -25.77 -4.81 -1.74
N PHE A 116 -26.16 -5.33 -0.58
CA PHE A 116 -25.36 -6.24 0.21
C PHE A 116 -25.76 -7.68 -0.05
N GLY A 117 -24.77 -8.56 -0.11
CA GLY A 117 -24.99 -9.99 -0.16
C GLY A 117 -23.88 -10.75 0.54
N SER A 118 -24.22 -11.88 1.12
CA SER A 118 -23.28 -12.75 1.80
C SER A 118 -23.54 -14.20 1.43
N GLY A 119 -22.48 -14.97 1.27
CA GLY A 119 -22.57 -16.36 0.84
C GLY A 119 -21.56 -17.21 1.57
N PHE A 120 -22.00 -18.38 2.01
CA PHE A 120 -21.13 -19.46 2.45
C PHE A 120 -21.29 -20.63 1.48
N ALA A 121 -20.18 -21.24 1.10
CA ALA A 121 -20.22 -22.46 0.31
C ALA A 121 -19.13 -23.42 0.81
N PRO A 122 -19.48 -24.67 1.14
CA PRO A 122 -18.51 -25.71 1.34
C PRO A 122 -18.12 -26.38 0.01
N LEU A 123 -16.96 -27.02 0.00
CA LEU A 123 -16.66 -28.13 -0.91
C LEU A 123 -15.87 -29.17 -0.12
N ASP A 124 -16.49 -30.31 0.14
CA ASP A 124 -15.97 -31.34 1.04
C ASP A 124 -15.47 -30.74 2.37
N GLU A 125 -14.18 -30.80 2.65
CA GLU A 125 -13.59 -30.28 3.88
C GLU A 125 -13.43 -28.74 3.89
N ALA A 126 -13.47 -28.11 2.72
CA ALA A 126 -13.23 -26.69 2.55
C ALA A 126 -14.50 -25.89 2.81
N LEU A 127 -14.37 -24.72 3.42
CA LEU A 127 -15.47 -23.79 3.65
C LEU A 127 -15.00 -22.37 3.37
N SER A 128 -15.70 -21.69 2.47
CA SER A 128 -15.43 -20.28 2.16
C SER A 128 -16.65 -19.41 2.42
N ARG A 129 -16.36 -18.14 2.74
CA ARG A 129 -17.33 -17.05 2.89
C ARG A 129 -17.00 -15.97 1.88
N ALA A 130 -18.03 -15.39 1.26
CA ALA A 130 -17.90 -14.15 0.50
C ALA A 130 -18.93 -13.12 0.97
N VAL A 131 -18.53 -11.84 0.94
CA VAL A 131 -19.39 -10.68 1.23
C VAL A 131 -19.21 -9.66 0.11
N VAL A 132 -20.32 -9.11 -0.38
CA VAL A 132 -20.34 -8.15 -1.50
C VAL A 132 -21.11 -6.90 -1.09
N ASP A 133 -20.54 -5.72 -1.38
CA ASP A 133 -21.21 -4.42 -1.36
C ASP A 133 -21.12 -3.79 -2.77
N LEU A 134 -22.28 -3.57 -3.41
CA LEU A 134 -22.42 -2.83 -4.67
C LEU A 134 -22.21 -1.33 -4.43
N SER A 135 -20.96 -0.97 -4.14
CA SER A 135 -20.60 0.28 -3.44
C SER A 135 -20.14 1.42 -4.34
N ASN A 136 -19.85 1.13 -5.61
CA ASN A 136 -19.10 1.99 -6.53
C ASN A 136 -17.71 2.38 -5.99
N ARG A 137 -17.13 1.55 -5.11
CA ARG A 137 -15.78 1.69 -4.54
C ARG A 137 -15.03 0.37 -4.74
N PRO A 138 -14.13 0.29 -5.73
CA PRO A 138 -13.38 -0.94 -5.99
C PRO A 138 -12.49 -1.24 -4.78
N TYR A 139 -12.74 -2.38 -4.14
CA TYR A 139 -11.95 -2.86 -3.01
C TYR A 139 -12.09 -4.38 -2.87
N ALA A 140 -11.01 -5.07 -2.54
CA ALA A 140 -11.01 -6.52 -2.40
C ALA A 140 -10.12 -6.93 -1.22
N VAL A 141 -10.61 -7.89 -0.43
CA VAL A 141 -9.83 -8.59 0.60
C VAL A 141 -10.00 -10.08 0.35
N ILE A 142 -8.94 -10.76 -0.10
CA ILE A 142 -9.01 -12.14 -0.57
C ILE A 142 -8.02 -13.01 0.20
N GLU A 143 -8.54 -13.87 1.08
CA GLU A 143 -7.76 -14.69 2.01
C GLU A 143 -8.10 -16.18 1.82
N LEU A 144 -7.49 -16.82 0.81
CA LEU A 144 -7.83 -18.20 0.44
C LEU A 144 -6.92 -19.27 1.08
N GLY A 145 -5.75 -18.86 1.59
CA GLY A 145 -4.80 -19.75 2.25
C GLY A 145 -4.34 -20.92 1.36
N LEU A 146 -4.22 -20.70 0.05
CA LEU A 146 -3.78 -21.72 -0.91
C LEU A 146 -2.30 -22.04 -0.68
N LYS A 147 -1.94 -23.33 -0.72
CA LYS A 147 -0.59 -23.82 -0.39
C LYS A 147 0.20 -24.30 -1.61
N ARG A 148 -0.49 -24.80 -2.63
CA ARG A 148 0.07 -25.26 -3.90
C ARG A 148 0.54 -24.09 -4.75
N GLU A 149 1.45 -24.39 -5.68
CA GLU A 149 1.94 -23.42 -6.65
C GLU A 149 0.96 -23.26 -7.82
N LYS A 150 0.38 -24.37 -8.30
CA LYS A 150 -0.61 -24.40 -9.39
C LYS A 150 -1.74 -25.42 -9.13
N ILE A 151 -2.91 -25.16 -9.70
CA ILE A 151 -4.03 -26.11 -9.83
C ILE A 151 -4.37 -26.21 -11.32
N GLY A 152 -4.05 -27.35 -11.93
CA GLY A 152 -4.02 -27.44 -13.39
C GLY A 152 -3.01 -26.43 -13.96
N ASP A 153 -3.43 -25.68 -14.97
CA ASP A 153 -2.60 -24.67 -15.63
C ASP A 153 -2.65 -23.29 -14.96
N LEU A 154 -3.57 -23.07 -14.01
CA LEU A 154 -3.68 -21.81 -13.29
C LEU A 154 -2.73 -21.78 -12.09
N SER A 155 -1.88 -20.76 -12.03
CA SER A 155 -1.06 -20.48 -10.85
C SER A 155 -1.92 -20.01 -9.68
N CYS A 156 -1.68 -20.54 -8.49
CA CYS A 156 -2.54 -20.32 -7.33
C CYS A 156 -2.54 -18.85 -6.89
N GLU A 157 -1.46 -18.10 -7.15
CA GLU A 157 -1.41 -16.67 -6.89
C GLU A 157 -2.35 -15.85 -7.78
N MET A 158 -2.71 -16.36 -8.96
CA MET A 158 -3.65 -15.69 -9.86
C MET A 158 -5.10 -15.85 -9.42
N ILE A 159 -5.42 -16.83 -8.56
CA ILE A 159 -6.80 -17.03 -8.09
C ILE A 159 -7.29 -15.82 -7.27
N PRO A 160 -6.55 -15.33 -6.25
CA PRO A 160 -6.87 -14.06 -5.61
C PRO A 160 -6.84 -12.87 -6.59
N HIS A 161 -5.85 -12.82 -7.47
CA HIS A 161 -5.68 -11.70 -8.41
C HIS A 161 -6.88 -11.56 -9.36
N VAL A 162 -7.43 -12.66 -9.87
CA VAL A 162 -8.66 -12.67 -10.69
C VAL A 162 -9.85 -12.05 -9.95
N LEU A 163 -10.00 -12.36 -8.64
CA LEU A 163 -11.08 -11.81 -7.82
C LEU A 163 -10.87 -10.32 -7.52
N GLU A 164 -9.63 -9.90 -7.27
CA GLU A 164 -9.25 -8.49 -7.12
C GLU A 164 -9.54 -7.69 -8.40
N SER A 165 -9.07 -8.19 -9.54
CA SER A 165 -9.32 -7.61 -10.87
C SER A 165 -10.82 -7.54 -11.20
N PHE A 166 -11.58 -8.58 -10.87
CA PHE A 166 -13.04 -8.58 -11.01
C PHE A 166 -13.69 -7.48 -10.17
N ALA A 167 -13.34 -7.36 -8.88
CA ALA A 167 -13.89 -6.32 -8.01
C ALA A 167 -13.56 -4.91 -8.51
N GLN A 168 -12.32 -4.72 -9.02
CA GLN A 168 -11.87 -3.47 -9.60
C GLN A 168 -12.67 -3.11 -10.86
N GLY A 169 -12.80 -4.04 -11.81
CA GLY A 169 -13.59 -3.83 -13.03
C GLY A 169 -15.08 -3.64 -12.75
N ALA A 170 -15.61 -4.32 -11.73
CA ALA A 170 -17.01 -4.23 -11.33
C ALA A 170 -17.35 -2.95 -10.52
N ALA A 171 -16.33 -2.25 -10.03
CA ALA A 171 -16.45 -1.13 -9.08
C ALA A 171 -17.23 -1.50 -7.81
N ILE A 172 -16.95 -2.68 -7.24
CA ILE A 172 -17.61 -3.18 -6.03
C ILE A 172 -16.60 -3.47 -4.93
N THR A 173 -17.11 -3.62 -3.70
CA THR A 173 -16.31 -4.09 -2.58
C THR A 173 -16.60 -5.57 -2.34
N ILE A 174 -15.56 -6.41 -2.33
CA ILE A 174 -15.69 -7.84 -1.99
C ILE A 174 -14.73 -8.25 -0.88
N HIS A 175 -15.18 -9.17 -0.03
CA HIS A 175 -14.34 -9.89 0.92
C HIS A 175 -14.56 -11.38 0.68
N VAL A 176 -13.50 -12.15 0.47
CA VAL A 176 -13.58 -13.60 0.21
C VAL A 176 -12.55 -14.32 1.06
N ASP A 177 -13.03 -15.12 2.01
CA ASP A 177 -12.19 -15.84 2.97
C ASP A 177 -12.43 -17.35 2.83
N CYS A 178 -11.35 -18.14 2.75
CA CYS A 178 -11.41 -19.57 2.95
C CYS A 178 -11.12 -19.91 4.41
N LEU A 179 -12.17 -20.19 5.17
CA LEU A 179 -12.13 -20.36 6.62
C LEU A 179 -11.38 -21.64 7.03
N ARG A 180 -11.46 -22.69 6.21
CA ARG A 180 -10.78 -23.97 6.41
C ARG A 180 -10.73 -24.76 5.10
N GLY A 181 -9.82 -25.73 5.04
CA GLY A 181 -9.67 -26.68 3.94
C GLY A 181 -8.28 -27.33 3.95
N PHE A 182 -8.05 -28.43 3.25
CA PHE A 182 -6.67 -28.92 3.05
C PHE A 182 -6.33 -29.11 1.58
N ASN A 183 -7.32 -29.24 0.69
CA ASN A 183 -7.15 -29.31 -0.74
C ASN A 183 -7.39 -27.92 -1.38
N ASP A 184 -6.40 -27.40 -2.11
CA ASP A 184 -6.51 -26.06 -2.70
C ASP A 184 -7.51 -25.97 -3.86
N HIS A 185 -7.80 -27.08 -4.56
CA HIS A 185 -8.90 -27.11 -5.52
C HIS A 185 -10.22 -26.84 -4.79
N HIS A 186 -10.44 -27.51 -3.67
CA HIS A 186 -11.66 -27.35 -2.87
C HIS A 186 -11.77 -25.95 -2.29
N ARG A 187 -10.67 -25.41 -1.75
CA ARG A 187 -10.58 -24.04 -1.24
C ARG A 187 -10.91 -22.98 -2.30
N ALA A 188 -10.37 -23.13 -3.50
CA ALA A 188 -10.60 -22.21 -4.62
C ALA A 188 -12.06 -22.30 -5.10
N GLU A 189 -12.55 -23.50 -5.39
CA GLU A 189 -13.91 -23.68 -5.91
C GLU A 189 -14.98 -23.28 -4.87
N SER A 190 -14.78 -23.59 -3.59
CA SER A 190 -15.68 -23.13 -2.53
C SER A 190 -15.72 -21.61 -2.43
N ALA A 191 -14.61 -20.91 -2.70
CA ALA A 191 -14.56 -19.45 -2.74
C ALA A 191 -15.36 -18.85 -3.90
N PHE A 192 -15.21 -19.37 -5.13
CA PHE A 192 -16.01 -18.91 -6.27
C PHE A 192 -17.50 -19.21 -6.09
N LYS A 193 -17.86 -20.37 -5.51
CA LYS A 193 -19.25 -20.71 -5.15
C LYS A 193 -19.82 -19.76 -4.09
N ALA A 194 -19.05 -19.46 -3.05
CA ALA A 194 -19.47 -18.51 -2.01
C ALA A 194 -19.70 -17.11 -2.59
N LEU A 195 -18.79 -16.65 -3.46
CA LEU A 195 -18.92 -15.37 -4.17
C LEU A 195 -20.16 -15.35 -5.07
N ALA A 196 -20.45 -16.44 -5.77
CA ALA A 196 -21.64 -16.56 -6.61
C ALA A 196 -22.93 -16.35 -5.80
N VAL A 197 -23.02 -16.98 -4.63
CA VAL A 197 -24.17 -16.82 -3.71
C VAL A 197 -24.28 -15.38 -3.22
N ALA A 198 -23.16 -14.78 -2.79
CA ALA A 198 -23.13 -13.41 -2.30
C ALA A 198 -23.53 -12.40 -3.39
N ILE A 199 -23.03 -12.55 -4.62
CA ILE A 199 -23.40 -11.66 -5.73
C ILE A 199 -24.88 -11.81 -6.06
N LYS A 200 -25.38 -13.05 -6.19
CA LYS A 200 -26.80 -13.31 -6.47
C LYS A 200 -27.71 -12.64 -5.45
N GLU A 201 -27.35 -12.70 -4.17
CA GLU A 201 -28.06 -11.98 -3.13
C GLU A 201 -27.97 -10.46 -3.32
N ALA A 202 -26.76 -9.90 -3.49
CA ALA A 202 -26.55 -8.46 -3.61
C ALA A 202 -27.33 -7.82 -4.77
N ILE A 203 -27.43 -8.52 -5.90
CA ILE A 203 -28.16 -8.07 -7.10
C ILE A 203 -29.66 -8.42 -7.07
N SER A 204 -30.15 -9.09 -6.03
CA SER A 204 -31.56 -9.46 -5.91
C SER A 204 -32.43 -8.21 -5.79
N ARG A 205 -33.57 -8.22 -6.48
CA ARG A 205 -34.48 -7.07 -6.46
C ARG A 205 -35.20 -6.97 -5.12
N THR A 206 -35.26 -5.75 -4.57
CA THR A 206 -36.00 -5.47 -3.33
C THR A 206 -37.50 -5.27 -3.57
N GLY A 207 -37.92 -5.14 -4.83
CA GLY A 207 -39.30 -4.77 -5.20
C GLY A 207 -39.58 -3.27 -5.10
N THR A 208 -38.60 -2.47 -4.64
CA THR A 208 -38.67 -1.00 -4.59
C THR A 208 -37.78 -0.38 -5.66
N ASN A 209 -37.99 0.91 -5.93
CA ASN A 209 -37.12 1.72 -6.80
C ASN A 209 -36.19 2.61 -5.96
N ASP A 210 -35.80 2.18 -4.76
CA ASP A 210 -34.95 3.00 -3.90
C ASP A 210 -33.46 2.82 -4.22
N VAL A 211 -32.66 3.85 -3.97
CA VAL A 211 -31.20 3.73 -4.01
C VAL A 211 -30.73 3.40 -2.59
N PRO A 212 -30.16 2.22 -2.32
CA PRO A 212 -29.84 1.76 -0.97
C PRO A 212 -28.59 2.47 -0.42
N THR A 213 -28.66 3.78 -0.17
CA THR A 213 -27.56 4.61 0.35
C THR A 213 -28.10 5.73 1.28
N VAL A 214 -27.37 5.99 2.36
CA VAL A 214 -27.63 7.11 3.29
C VAL A 214 -27.06 8.44 2.79
N LYS A 215 -26.15 8.40 1.81
CA LYS A 215 -25.56 9.62 1.21
C LYS A 215 -26.41 10.07 0.03
N PRO A 216 -26.65 11.38 -0.17
CA PRO A 216 -27.32 11.86 -1.36
C PRO A 216 -26.53 11.40 -2.59
N VAL A 217 -27.20 10.64 -3.46
CA VAL A 217 -26.65 10.34 -4.78
C VAL A 217 -26.47 11.69 -5.47
N PHE A 218 -25.23 12.07 -5.76
CA PHE A 218 -24.93 13.27 -6.52
C PHE A 218 -25.73 13.18 -7.82
N LYS A 219 -26.83 13.94 -7.94
CA LYS A 219 -27.50 14.12 -9.22
C LYS A 219 -26.55 14.99 -10.03
N PRO A 220 -25.94 14.51 -11.13
CA PRO A 220 -25.21 15.40 -12.00
C PRO A 220 -26.16 16.53 -12.38
N HIS A 221 -25.73 17.76 -12.15
CA HIS A 221 -26.48 18.94 -12.54
C HIS A 221 -26.77 18.82 -14.03
N ASN A 222 -28.06 18.98 -14.39
CA ASN A 222 -28.66 19.13 -15.71
C ASN A 222 -27.65 19.12 -16.90
N PRO A 223 -27.75 18.21 -17.90
CA PRO A 223 -26.77 18.06 -18.99
C PRO A 223 -26.78 19.19 -20.04
N ARG A 224 -27.16 20.41 -19.64
CA ARG A 224 -27.16 21.61 -20.46
C ARG A 224 -26.30 22.70 -19.83
N LYS A 225 -25.01 22.42 -19.72
CA LYS A 225 -23.87 23.36 -19.79
C LYS A 225 -22.62 22.53 -19.50
N GLY A 226 -21.77 22.40 -20.50
CA GLY A 226 -20.54 21.62 -20.41
C GLY A 226 -19.68 22.09 -19.24
N ILE A 227 -19.58 21.25 -18.22
CA ILE A 227 -18.55 21.36 -17.19
C ILE A 227 -17.44 20.41 -17.63
N LYS A 228 -16.30 21.00 -17.97
CA LYS A 228 -15.08 20.30 -18.37
C LYS A 228 -14.57 19.45 -17.20
N THR A 229 -14.28 18.19 -17.48
CA THR A 229 -13.63 17.26 -16.54
C THR A 229 -12.15 17.60 -16.38
N PHE A 230 -11.57 17.18 -15.26
CA PHE A 230 -10.19 17.47 -14.82
C PHE A 230 -9.10 17.15 -15.87
N ASP A 231 -9.40 16.29 -16.85
CA ASP A 231 -8.52 15.96 -17.98
C ASP A 231 -8.29 17.14 -18.95
N ASP A 232 -9.14 18.18 -18.94
CA ASP A 232 -9.07 19.32 -19.88
C ASP A 232 -8.14 20.46 -19.42
N ASN A 233 -7.45 20.33 -18.28
CA ASN A 233 -6.62 21.41 -17.69
C ASN A 233 -5.14 21.38 -18.10
N PHE A 234 -4.73 20.52 -19.04
CA PHE A 234 -3.41 20.66 -19.66
C PHE A 234 -3.47 21.65 -20.82
N ALA A 235 -2.88 22.83 -20.62
CA ALA A 235 -2.77 23.89 -21.61
C ALA A 235 -2.22 23.36 -22.95
N THR A 236 -3.00 23.55 -24.01
CA THR A 236 -2.61 23.26 -25.39
C THR A 236 -1.54 24.24 -25.84
N SER A 237 -0.27 23.96 -25.53
CA SER A 237 0.82 24.44 -26.38
C SER A 237 0.61 23.82 -27.75
N GLU A 238 0.43 24.66 -28.77
CA GLU A 238 0.23 24.34 -30.18
C GLU A 238 0.63 22.90 -30.52
N LYS A 239 -0.38 22.01 -30.58
CA LYS A 239 -0.20 20.64 -31.04
C LYS A 239 0.31 20.71 -32.48
N LYS A 240 1.64 20.60 -32.67
CA LYS A 240 2.18 19.98 -33.88
C LYS A 240 1.37 18.71 -34.06
N ASP A 241 0.67 18.58 -35.18
CA ASP A 241 -0.21 17.43 -35.47
C ASP A 241 0.52 16.12 -35.10
N GLU A 242 0.24 15.59 -33.91
CA GLU A 242 0.94 14.42 -33.33
C GLU A 242 0.47 13.11 -33.95
N ARG A 243 -0.47 13.19 -34.91
CA ARG A 243 -0.93 12.05 -35.68
C ARG A 243 0.24 11.43 -36.41
N LYS A 244 0.47 10.17 -36.08
CA LYS A 244 1.59 9.39 -36.61
C LYS A 244 1.40 9.28 -38.12
N ILE A 245 2.49 9.14 -38.87
CA ILE A 245 2.48 9.23 -40.35
C ILE A 245 1.42 8.30 -40.98
N TRP A 246 1.16 7.15 -40.36
CA TRP A 246 0.15 6.18 -40.81
C TRP A 246 -1.30 6.59 -40.52
N GLU A 247 -1.55 7.30 -39.42
CA GLU A 247 -2.86 7.89 -39.10
C GLU A 247 -3.20 9.04 -40.05
N ARG A 248 -2.18 9.75 -40.59
CA ARG A 248 -2.38 10.75 -41.66
C ARG A 248 -2.67 10.13 -43.02
N MET A 249 -2.22 8.90 -43.24
CA MET A 249 -2.42 8.16 -44.48
C MET A 249 -3.69 7.29 -44.44
N ASP A 250 -4.46 7.36 -43.35
CA ASP A 250 -5.66 6.55 -43.09
C ASP A 250 -5.44 5.05 -43.32
N ILE A 251 -4.25 4.58 -42.95
CA ILE A 251 -3.85 3.17 -43.03
C ILE A 251 -3.46 2.68 -41.65
N SER A 252 -3.68 1.38 -41.41
CA SER A 252 -3.29 0.78 -40.14
C SER A 252 -1.78 0.93 -39.92
N LYS A 253 -1.34 1.04 -38.66
CA LYS A 253 0.11 1.00 -38.33
C LYS A 253 0.76 -0.23 -38.95
N HIS A 254 0.07 -1.36 -38.96
CA HIS A 254 0.54 -2.60 -39.57
C HIS A 254 0.73 -2.45 -41.08
N GLU A 255 -0.23 -1.87 -41.80
CA GLU A 255 -0.14 -1.59 -43.23
C GLU A 255 0.91 -0.54 -43.57
N PHE A 256 1.12 0.47 -42.72
CA PHE A 256 2.22 1.42 -42.88
C PHE A 256 3.58 0.75 -42.68
N PHE A 257 3.73 -0.12 -41.68
CA PHE A 257 4.96 -0.87 -41.48
C PHE A 257 5.16 -1.92 -42.59
N ILE A 258 4.11 -2.51 -43.15
CA ILE A 258 4.19 -3.37 -44.35
C ILE A 258 4.57 -2.55 -45.60
N ARG A 259 4.02 -1.35 -45.79
CA ARG A 259 4.41 -0.49 -46.92
C ARG A 259 5.82 0.07 -46.78
N LYS A 260 6.23 0.40 -45.55
CA LYS A 260 7.54 0.99 -45.23
C LYS A 260 8.64 -0.06 -45.08
N TYR A 261 8.29 -1.26 -44.66
CA TYR A 261 9.24 -2.31 -44.26
C TYR A 261 8.88 -3.72 -44.77
N GLY A 262 7.79 -3.89 -45.51
CA GLY A 262 7.36 -5.19 -46.07
C GLY A 262 8.05 -5.55 -47.39
N ASN A 263 8.61 -4.56 -48.09
CA ASN A 263 9.56 -4.78 -49.19
C ASN A 263 11.02 -4.58 -48.74
N ILE A 264 11.31 -4.87 -47.48
CA ILE A 264 12.68 -4.89 -46.98
C ILE A 264 13.42 -6.02 -47.67
N THR A 265 14.52 -5.70 -48.34
CA THR A 265 15.42 -6.72 -48.85
C THR A 265 16.06 -7.50 -47.69
N PRO A 266 16.50 -8.74 -47.91
CA PRO A 266 17.16 -9.55 -46.87
C PRO A 266 18.29 -8.81 -46.11
N GLU A 267 18.97 -7.88 -46.79
CA GLU A 267 20.04 -7.04 -46.22
C GLU A 267 19.52 -5.97 -45.24
N GLU A 268 18.37 -5.35 -45.52
CA GLU A 268 17.73 -4.38 -44.64
C GLU A 268 17.15 -5.04 -43.38
N ARG A 269 16.68 -6.30 -43.50
CA ARG A 269 16.22 -7.10 -42.34
C ARG A 269 17.37 -7.45 -41.42
N LYS A 270 18.52 -7.83 -42.00
CA LYS A 270 19.76 -8.06 -41.26
C LYS A 270 20.21 -6.82 -40.49
N ARG A 271 20.14 -5.62 -41.11
CA ARG A 271 20.44 -4.35 -40.42
C ARG A 271 19.48 -4.06 -39.26
N LEU A 272 18.21 -4.45 -39.38
CA LEU A 272 17.20 -4.26 -38.32
C LEU A 272 17.43 -5.20 -37.14
N ASP A 273 17.71 -6.47 -37.41
CA ASP A 273 18.05 -7.46 -36.38
C ASP A 273 19.35 -7.09 -35.67
N GLU A 274 20.35 -6.60 -36.41
CA GLU A 274 21.57 -6.02 -35.84
C GLU A 274 21.27 -4.80 -34.96
N LYS A 275 20.30 -3.95 -35.33
CA LYS A 275 19.86 -2.80 -34.52
C LYS A 275 19.15 -3.23 -33.24
N VAL A 276 18.29 -4.26 -33.29
CA VAL A 276 17.62 -4.82 -32.09
C VAL A 276 18.63 -5.50 -31.18
N ALA A 277 19.54 -6.30 -31.74
CA ALA A 277 20.64 -6.90 -31.01
C ALA A 277 21.54 -5.83 -30.37
N ARG A 278 21.83 -4.74 -31.08
CA ARG A 278 22.55 -3.57 -30.53
C ARG A 278 21.78 -2.92 -29.39
N GLN A 279 20.47 -2.73 -29.49
CA GLN A 279 19.67 -2.20 -28.37
C GLN A 279 19.66 -3.13 -27.16
N ARG A 280 19.62 -4.46 -27.37
CA ARG A 280 19.71 -5.45 -26.30
C ARG A 280 21.09 -5.42 -25.62
N ARG A 281 22.17 -5.33 -26.41
CA ARG A 281 23.54 -5.11 -25.90
C ARG A 281 23.66 -3.81 -25.14
N LEU A 282 23.14 -2.70 -25.68
CA LEU A 282 23.13 -1.40 -24.99
C LEU A 282 22.33 -1.45 -23.68
N ARG A 283 21.25 -2.21 -23.59
CA ARG A 283 20.51 -2.43 -22.32
C ARG A 283 21.31 -3.27 -21.33
N GLU A 284 22.00 -4.32 -21.79
CA GLU A 284 22.88 -5.11 -20.94
C GLU A 284 24.13 -4.34 -20.50
N GLU A 285 24.70 -3.51 -21.38
CA GLU A 285 25.79 -2.59 -21.08
C GLU A 285 25.33 -1.51 -20.11
N ARG A 286 24.14 -0.93 -20.31
CA ARG A 286 23.53 0.00 -19.37
C ARG A 286 23.29 -0.67 -18.02
N ARG A 287 22.79 -1.91 -17.99
CA ARG A 287 22.63 -2.69 -16.76
C ARG A 287 23.98 -2.98 -16.08
N LYS A 288 25.02 -3.33 -16.84
CA LYS A 288 26.39 -3.51 -16.32
C LYS A 288 26.97 -2.20 -15.79
N HIS A 289 26.72 -1.09 -16.47
CA HIS A 289 27.16 0.25 -16.09
C HIS A 289 26.42 0.76 -14.84
N GLU A 290 25.11 0.51 -14.74
CA GLU A 290 24.26 0.90 -13.60
C GLU A 290 24.56 0.07 -12.33
N LEU A 291 24.97 -1.19 -12.47
CA LEU A 291 25.35 -2.04 -11.33
C LEU A 291 26.85 -1.92 -10.94
N GLY A 292 27.70 -1.39 -11.82
CA GLY A 292 29.15 -1.23 -11.59
C GLY A 292 29.90 -2.55 -11.33
N ASP A 293 31.15 -2.46 -10.89
CA ASP A 293 31.99 -3.60 -10.46
C ASP A 293 31.51 -4.23 -9.12
N ALA A 294 30.30 -3.90 -8.66
CA ALA A 294 29.75 -4.50 -7.46
C ALA A 294 29.57 -6.01 -7.69
N TYR A 295 30.22 -6.81 -6.85
CA TYR A 295 30.21 -8.27 -6.93
C TYR A 295 28.78 -8.78 -6.67
N VAL A 296 27.99 -8.94 -7.73
CA VAL A 296 26.65 -9.52 -7.66
C VAL A 296 26.79 -11.04 -7.71
N GLU A 297 26.60 -11.70 -6.56
CA GLU A 297 26.44 -13.14 -6.56
C GLU A 297 25.17 -13.50 -7.35
N LYS A 298 25.34 -14.26 -8.44
CA LYS A 298 24.20 -14.83 -9.18
C LYS A 298 23.43 -15.74 -8.23
N SER A 299 22.12 -15.53 -8.16
CA SER A 299 21.19 -16.21 -7.24
C SER A 299 21.50 -17.71 -7.08
N GLU A 300 21.82 -18.14 -5.86
CA GLU A 300 21.71 -19.55 -5.48
C GLU A 300 20.25 -20.00 -5.67
N ARG A 301 20.05 -21.11 -6.39
CA ARG A 301 18.73 -21.72 -6.57
C ARG A 301 18.40 -22.45 -5.27
N GLY A 302 17.65 -21.81 -4.38
CA GLY A 302 17.18 -22.41 -3.14
C GLY A 302 16.06 -21.60 -2.49
N PRO A 303 15.21 -22.24 -1.66
CA PRO A 303 14.18 -21.55 -0.90
C PRO A 303 14.81 -20.48 0.00
N ILE A 304 14.15 -19.32 0.12
CA ILE A 304 14.59 -18.23 1.00
C ILE A 304 14.34 -18.65 2.44
N THR A 305 15.42 -18.97 3.16
CA THR A 305 15.37 -19.19 4.61
C THR A 305 15.49 -17.84 5.32
N LEU A 306 14.42 -17.39 5.98
CA LEU A 306 14.46 -16.20 6.81
C LEU A 306 15.28 -16.48 8.07
N ASN A 307 16.15 -15.54 8.43
CA ASN A 307 16.87 -15.59 9.69
C ASN A 307 15.97 -15.00 10.79
N PRO A 308 15.58 -15.78 11.82
CA PRO A 308 14.70 -15.30 12.88
C PRO A 308 15.34 -14.20 13.75
N LEU A 309 16.66 -14.02 13.68
CA LEU A 309 17.39 -12.98 14.42
C LEU A 309 17.60 -11.69 13.60
N SER A 310 17.21 -11.70 12.33
CA SER A 310 17.33 -10.55 11.42
C SER A 310 15.97 -9.89 11.18
N GLU A 311 16.00 -8.58 10.95
CA GLU A 311 14.92 -7.82 10.35
C GLU A 311 15.20 -7.59 8.86
N TYR A 312 14.13 -7.56 8.08
CA TYR A 312 14.17 -7.30 6.64
C TYR A 312 13.57 -5.92 6.37
N LEU A 313 14.45 -4.92 6.31
CA LEU A 313 14.10 -3.54 6.04
C LEU A 313 13.82 -3.36 4.55
N TYR A 314 12.68 -2.77 4.17
CA TYR A 314 12.25 -2.73 2.77
C TYR A 314 11.88 -1.32 2.31
N GLY A 315 12.08 -1.07 1.01
CA GLY A 315 11.87 0.24 0.39
C GLY A 315 13.14 1.07 0.27
N THR A 316 13.18 1.90 -0.76
CA THR A 316 14.33 2.74 -1.13
C THR A 316 14.80 3.64 0.02
N HIS A 317 13.92 4.47 0.58
CA HIS A 317 14.29 5.43 1.62
C HIS A 317 14.69 4.76 2.95
N PRO A 318 13.94 3.78 3.50
CA PRO A 318 14.38 3.09 4.71
C PRO A 318 15.77 2.46 4.58
N VAL A 319 16.06 1.80 3.44
CA VAL A 319 17.36 1.17 3.20
C VAL A 319 18.48 2.22 3.11
N ILE A 320 18.28 3.31 2.36
CA ILE A 320 19.26 4.41 2.28
C ILE A 320 19.52 5.00 3.67
N SER A 321 18.46 5.31 4.42
CA SER A 321 18.57 5.92 5.74
C SER A 321 19.29 5.02 6.73
N ALA A 322 18.98 3.71 6.76
CA ALA A 322 19.66 2.76 7.65
C ALA A 322 21.17 2.66 7.36
N LEU A 323 21.54 2.57 6.07
CA LEU A 323 22.95 2.53 5.68
C LEU A 323 23.67 3.86 5.93
N THR A 324 22.98 4.97 5.73
CA THR A 324 23.54 6.32 5.96
C THR A 324 23.76 6.59 7.44
N ALA A 325 22.76 6.31 8.27
CA ALA A 325 22.82 6.54 9.71
C ALA A 325 23.75 5.56 10.45
N GLY A 326 23.85 4.31 9.98
CA GLY A 326 24.70 3.29 10.59
C GLY A 326 24.30 2.91 12.03
N LYS A 327 23.09 3.24 12.47
CA LYS A 327 22.60 2.93 13.84
C LYS A 327 22.22 1.45 14.00
N ARG A 328 21.85 0.78 12.91
CA ARG A 328 21.59 -0.65 12.89
C ARG A 328 22.91 -1.43 12.73
N LYS A 329 22.96 -2.62 13.32
CA LYS A 329 24.13 -3.51 13.27
C LYS A 329 23.85 -4.71 12.37
N GLY A 330 24.90 -5.43 11.97
CA GLY A 330 24.78 -6.74 11.33
C GLY A 330 24.11 -6.69 9.95
N PHE A 331 24.48 -5.73 9.10
CA PHE A 331 24.08 -5.74 7.70
C PHE A 331 24.74 -6.94 7.00
N SER A 332 23.93 -7.86 6.47
CA SER A 332 24.43 -9.12 5.89
C SER A 332 24.16 -9.21 4.40
N ASN A 333 22.90 -9.09 4.00
CA ASN A 333 22.46 -9.25 2.61
C ASN A 333 21.62 -8.05 2.15
N LEU A 334 21.92 -7.56 0.95
CA LEU A 334 21.10 -6.60 0.22
C LEU A 334 20.46 -7.31 -0.97
N TYR A 335 19.14 -7.41 -0.96
CA TYR A 335 18.36 -8.01 -2.04
C TYR A 335 17.87 -6.93 -2.99
N ILE A 336 18.13 -7.12 -4.29
CA ILE A 336 17.74 -6.17 -5.34
C ILE A 336 16.93 -6.89 -6.42
N PHE A 337 15.80 -6.29 -6.78
CA PHE A 337 14.95 -6.68 -7.89
C PHE A 337 14.59 -5.45 -8.71
N ASN A 338 14.83 -5.51 -10.03
CA ASN A 338 14.58 -4.43 -10.99
C ASN A 338 15.14 -3.05 -10.54
N PRO A 339 16.46 -2.82 -10.69
CA PRO A 339 17.12 -1.58 -10.27
C PRO A 339 16.41 -0.32 -10.79
N LYS A 340 16.24 0.65 -9.92
CA LYS A 340 15.73 2.00 -10.21
C LYS A 340 16.82 3.07 -10.04
N ASP A 341 16.50 4.33 -10.29
CA ASP A 341 17.45 5.47 -10.29
C ASP A 341 18.26 5.63 -8.99
N GLU A 342 17.69 5.31 -7.82
CA GLU A 342 18.39 5.40 -6.52
C GLU A 342 19.26 4.17 -6.18
N THR A 343 19.23 3.11 -7.00
CA THR A 343 19.97 1.86 -6.75
C THR A 343 21.49 2.06 -6.71
N PRO A 344 22.12 2.87 -7.59
CA PRO A 344 23.57 3.12 -7.51
C PRO A 344 24.01 3.70 -6.17
N LYS A 345 23.20 4.59 -5.57
CA LYS A 345 23.44 5.15 -4.24
C LYS A 345 23.35 4.08 -3.14
N ILE A 346 22.39 3.18 -3.25
CA ILE A 346 22.26 2.06 -2.30
C ILE A 346 23.46 1.11 -2.43
N LEU A 347 23.90 0.81 -3.65
CA LEU A 347 25.05 -0.06 -3.91
C LEU A 347 26.36 0.54 -3.37
N SER A 348 26.58 1.85 -3.53
CA SER A 348 27.76 2.53 -3.00
C SER A 348 27.79 2.51 -1.47
N LEU A 349 26.64 2.77 -0.83
CA LEU A 349 26.47 2.64 0.61
C LEU A 349 26.67 1.19 1.08
N ALA A 350 26.14 0.21 0.34
CA ALA A 350 26.28 -1.19 0.69
C ALA A 350 27.73 -1.67 0.65
N LYS A 351 28.50 -1.19 -0.34
CA LYS A 351 29.94 -1.46 -0.47
C LYS A 351 30.73 -0.96 0.74
N LYS A 352 30.36 0.19 1.33
CA LYS A 352 31.01 0.73 2.55
C LYS A 352 30.96 -0.25 3.72
N TYR A 353 29.88 -1.04 3.82
CA TYR A 353 29.69 -2.02 4.89
C TYR A 353 30.06 -3.45 4.49
N GLY A 354 30.55 -3.68 3.26
CA GLY A 354 30.88 -5.02 2.77
C GLY A 354 29.67 -5.96 2.64
N ILE A 355 28.48 -5.40 2.37
CA ILE A 355 27.22 -6.17 2.33
C ILE A 355 27.16 -7.02 1.06
N LYS A 356 26.71 -8.27 1.18
CA LYS A 356 26.53 -9.16 0.04
C LYS A 356 25.31 -8.74 -0.78
N VAL A 357 25.51 -8.38 -2.04
CA VAL A 357 24.42 -7.99 -2.93
C VAL A 357 23.88 -9.22 -3.66
N ARG A 358 22.61 -9.56 -3.39
CA ARG A 358 21.91 -10.70 -3.98
C ARG A 358 20.83 -10.23 -4.95
N GLN A 359 21.00 -10.51 -6.23
CA GLN A 359 19.98 -10.18 -7.22
C GLN A 359 18.87 -11.24 -7.23
N LYS A 360 17.62 -10.80 -7.05
CA LYS A 360 16.43 -11.65 -7.10
C LYS A 360 15.75 -11.58 -8.47
N LYS A 361 15.07 -12.67 -8.83
CA LYS A 361 14.50 -12.85 -10.18
C LYS A 361 13.02 -12.54 -10.23
N SER A 362 12.30 -12.67 -9.11
CA SER A 362 10.87 -12.38 -9.06
C SER A 362 10.51 -11.38 -7.98
N LYS A 363 9.40 -10.66 -8.21
CA LYS A 363 8.78 -9.78 -7.22
C LYS A 363 8.25 -10.58 -6.03
N ALA A 364 7.76 -11.81 -6.25
CA ALA A 364 7.26 -12.70 -5.21
C ALA A 364 8.35 -13.09 -4.19
N GLU A 365 9.59 -13.33 -4.64
CA GLU A 365 10.74 -13.57 -3.75
C GLU A 365 10.99 -12.38 -2.82
N MET A 366 10.84 -11.16 -3.33
CA MET A 366 10.98 -9.94 -2.53
C MET A 366 9.83 -9.79 -1.55
N ALA A 367 8.59 -10.04 -1.99
CA ALA A 367 7.40 -9.96 -1.14
C ALA A 367 7.48 -10.90 0.07
N ARG A 368 8.02 -12.12 -0.10
CA ARG A 368 8.26 -13.08 0.99
C ARG A 368 9.25 -12.56 2.04
N LEU A 369 10.28 -11.82 1.63
CA LEU A 369 11.27 -11.25 2.55
C LEU A 369 10.66 -10.14 3.43
N CYS A 370 9.69 -9.40 2.92
CA CYS A 370 9.12 -8.23 3.59
C CYS A 370 7.68 -8.42 4.07
N SER A 371 7.20 -9.67 4.21
CA SER A 371 5.82 -9.98 4.59
C SER A 371 4.78 -9.20 3.77
N ASN A 372 4.95 -9.20 2.44
CA ASN A 372 4.14 -8.46 1.47
C ASN A 372 4.20 -6.92 1.56
N GLY A 373 5.16 -6.37 2.31
CA GLY A 373 5.42 -4.93 2.34
C GLY A 373 5.84 -4.33 0.99
N VAL A 374 5.57 -3.04 0.79
CA VAL A 374 5.94 -2.32 -0.45
C VAL A 374 7.46 -2.08 -0.52
N HIS A 375 8.19 -3.03 -1.08
CA HIS A 375 9.65 -3.07 -1.09
C HIS A 375 10.32 -2.20 -2.16
N ASN A 376 9.61 -1.76 -3.20
CA ASN A 376 10.16 -0.95 -4.30
C ASN A 376 11.41 -1.55 -4.99
N GLY A 377 11.56 -2.87 -4.94
CA GLY A 377 12.71 -3.58 -5.52
C GLY A 377 13.95 -3.68 -4.61
N VAL A 378 13.89 -3.24 -3.35
CA VAL A 378 15.05 -3.29 -2.44
C VAL A 378 14.66 -3.78 -1.05
N VAL A 379 15.42 -4.75 -0.52
CA VAL A 379 15.31 -5.24 0.85
C VAL A 379 16.70 -5.41 1.45
N LEU A 380 16.91 -4.93 2.68
CA LEU A 380 18.14 -5.03 3.43
C LEU A 380 17.93 -5.90 4.67
N GLU A 381 18.75 -6.93 4.83
CA GLU A 381 18.81 -7.74 6.03
C GLU A 381 19.74 -7.08 7.07
N THR A 382 19.22 -6.88 8.29
CA THR A 382 19.91 -6.16 9.37
C THR A 382 19.41 -6.61 10.74
N LYS A 383 20.13 -6.29 11.83
CA LYS A 383 19.59 -6.47 13.19
C LYS A 383 18.55 -5.40 13.53
N PRO A 384 17.65 -5.66 14.49
CA PRO A 384 16.71 -4.65 14.98
C PRO A 384 17.40 -3.36 15.42
N LEU A 385 16.72 -2.22 15.18
CA LEU A 385 17.15 -0.95 15.73
C LEU A 385 16.98 -0.98 17.25
N ASN A 386 18.08 -0.77 17.98
CA ASN A 386 18.05 -0.72 19.44
C ASN A 386 18.54 0.64 19.95
N PRO A 387 17.63 1.57 20.24
CA PRO A 387 17.97 2.85 20.85
C PRO A 387 18.57 2.69 22.25
N PRO A 388 19.50 3.57 22.66
CA PRO A 388 20.08 3.55 23.99
C PRO A 388 19.06 3.99 25.05
N GLN A 389 19.29 3.57 26.30
CA GLN A 389 18.45 3.93 27.43
C GLN A 389 18.85 5.30 27.98
N ILE A 390 17.91 6.24 28.03
CA ILE A 390 18.17 7.59 28.53
C ILE A 390 18.08 7.65 30.05
N TRP A 391 19.04 8.32 30.67
CA TRP A 391 19.05 8.63 32.10
C TRP A 391 18.58 10.07 32.37
N ASN A 392 19.19 11.04 31.69
CA ASN A 392 18.89 12.46 31.84
C ASN A 392 19.22 13.25 30.56
N VAL A 393 18.61 14.44 30.43
CA VAL A 393 19.10 15.49 29.54
C VAL A 393 19.46 16.69 30.42
N ASP A 394 20.70 17.14 30.33
CA ASP A 394 21.23 18.23 31.14
C ASP A 394 20.84 19.59 30.54
N ALA A 395 21.14 20.66 31.27
CA ALA A 395 20.73 22.02 30.88
C ALA A 395 21.31 22.44 29.53
N PHE A 396 20.50 23.10 28.72
CA PHE A 396 20.90 23.64 27.44
C PHE A 396 21.75 24.90 27.63
N SER A 397 22.85 25.01 26.89
CA SER A 397 23.70 26.21 26.86
C SER A 397 23.34 27.06 25.65
N SER A 398 22.70 28.21 25.89
CA SER A 398 22.33 29.18 24.84
C SER A 398 23.54 29.78 24.12
N GLU A 399 24.70 29.82 24.77
CA GLU A 399 25.96 30.31 24.17
C GLU A 399 26.54 29.33 23.14
N SER A 400 26.44 28.02 23.39
CA SER A 400 27.01 26.98 22.51
C SER A 400 25.99 26.37 21.55
N GLY A 401 24.69 26.48 21.84
CA GLY A 401 23.64 25.80 21.08
C GLY A 401 23.65 24.29 21.28
N GLU A 402 24.24 23.82 22.39
CA GLU A 402 24.45 22.41 22.70
C GLU A 402 23.75 22.00 24.00
N TYR A 403 23.39 20.72 24.08
CA TYR A 403 22.88 20.05 25.27
C TYR A 403 23.52 18.67 25.44
N ASP A 404 23.66 18.23 26.67
CA ASP A 404 24.26 16.95 27.01
C ASP A 404 23.17 15.92 27.35
N VAL A 405 23.25 14.73 26.74
CA VAL A 405 22.35 13.61 27.02
C VAL A 405 23.13 12.49 27.67
N THR A 406 22.69 12.09 28.86
CA THR A 406 23.28 10.99 29.61
C THR A 406 22.47 9.71 29.37
N CYS A 407 23.12 8.67 28.87
CA CYS A 407 22.54 7.35 28.60
C CYS A 407 23.16 6.26 29.49
N VAL A 408 22.45 5.15 29.68
CA VAL A 408 22.92 3.93 30.34
C VAL A 408 23.33 2.92 29.28
N GLU A 409 24.59 2.45 29.31
CA GLU A 409 25.14 1.57 28.25
C GLU A 409 24.99 0.07 28.55
N ASP A 410 24.99 -0.34 29.82
CA ASP A 410 25.13 -1.74 30.20
C ASP A 410 24.28 -2.15 31.42
N VAL A 411 24.18 -3.46 31.63
CA VAL A 411 23.49 -4.09 32.78
C VAL A 411 24.14 -3.68 34.11
N GLN A 412 25.39 -3.19 34.08
CA GLN A 412 26.13 -2.71 35.24
C GLN A 412 25.78 -1.25 35.59
N GLY A 413 24.96 -0.57 34.77
CA GLY A 413 24.47 0.78 35.04
C GLY A 413 25.47 1.89 34.71
N LYS A 414 26.50 1.62 33.90
CA LYS A 414 27.49 2.63 33.52
C LYS A 414 26.83 3.70 32.66
N LYS A 415 27.05 4.97 33.05
CA LYS A 415 26.48 6.15 32.40
C LYS A 415 27.51 6.78 31.47
N HIS A 416 27.06 7.15 30.27
CA HIS A 416 27.85 7.89 29.28
C HIS A 416 27.09 9.14 28.86
N THR A 417 27.77 10.28 28.88
CA THR A 417 27.21 11.57 28.47
C THR A 417 27.69 11.91 27.07
N LYS A 418 26.75 12.21 26.17
CA LYS A 418 27.04 12.60 24.80
C LYS A 418 26.51 14.02 24.57
N ARG A 419 27.33 14.85 23.93
CA ARG A 419 26.94 16.20 23.53
C ARG A 419 26.18 16.20 22.21
N HIS A 420 25.12 16.99 22.15
CA HIS A 420 24.26 17.17 20.99
C HIS A 420 24.11 18.65 20.68
N ARG A 421 24.02 18.97 19.39
CA ARG A 421 23.63 20.30 18.91
C ARG A 421 22.16 20.28 18.51
N LEU A 422 21.50 21.44 18.55
CA LEU A 422 20.15 21.57 18.02
C LEU A 422 20.06 21.08 16.57
N ALA A 423 18.96 20.38 16.28
CA ALA A 423 18.70 19.85 14.94
C ALA A 423 18.39 20.96 13.92
N ARG A 424 17.92 22.11 14.40
CA ARG A 424 17.47 23.27 13.62
C ARG A 424 18.51 24.38 13.57
N ASP A 425 18.48 25.15 12.50
CA ASP A 425 19.29 26.36 12.35
C ASP A 425 18.61 27.54 13.06
N THR A 426 19.21 27.99 14.16
CA THR A 426 18.72 29.09 15.00
C THR A 426 19.04 30.47 14.42
N SER A 427 19.72 30.56 13.27
CA SER A 427 20.11 31.85 12.67
C SER A 427 18.97 32.56 11.92
N ASN A 428 17.97 31.82 11.44
CA ASN A 428 16.91 32.33 10.54
C ASN A 428 15.48 32.08 11.05
N THR A 429 15.29 31.53 12.24
CA THR A 429 13.97 31.15 12.75
C THR A 429 13.58 31.96 13.99
N SER A 430 12.35 32.47 14.00
CA SER A 430 11.63 32.97 15.18
C SER A 430 11.30 31.85 16.19
N GLY A 431 11.54 30.59 15.81
CA GLY A 431 11.37 29.40 16.64
C GLY A 431 12.43 29.34 17.75
N GLY A 432 11.98 29.08 18.98
CA GLY A 432 12.76 29.25 20.21
C GLY A 432 14.17 28.65 20.22
N SER A 433 15.06 29.26 21.00
CA SER A 433 16.47 28.90 21.06
C SER A 433 16.78 27.58 21.77
N PHE A 434 15.77 26.84 22.25
CA PHE A 434 15.95 25.68 23.12
C PHE A 434 15.53 24.35 22.46
N PRO A 435 16.01 23.20 22.96
CA PRO A 435 15.66 21.90 22.38
C PRO A 435 14.21 21.49 22.67
N LEU A 436 13.59 20.83 21.68
CA LEU A 436 12.28 20.19 21.80
C LEU A 436 12.45 18.66 21.78
N GLY A 437 12.16 18.03 22.92
CA GLY A 437 12.02 16.59 23.04
C GLY A 437 10.57 16.15 22.87
N ILE A 438 10.35 14.92 22.38
CA ILE A 438 9.01 14.32 22.29
C ILE A 438 9.00 13.01 23.07
N TYR A 439 8.06 12.84 23.99
CA TYR A 439 7.81 11.60 24.70
C TYR A 439 6.53 10.94 24.18
N LEU A 440 6.60 9.65 23.86
CA LEU A 440 5.47 8.87 23.34
C LEU A 440 4.92 7.90 24.39
N ASP A 441 3.74 8.18 24.94
CA ASP A 441 3.06 7.33 25.92
C ASP A 441 2.05 6.40 25.25
N GLY A 442 2.32 5.09 25.24
CA GLY A 442 1.35 4.10 24.78
C GLY A 442 1.12 4.05 23.26
N ILE A 443 2.07 4.53 22.45
CA ILE A 443 1.98 4.41 20.98
C ILE A 443 2.39 2.99 20.57
N THR A 444 1.42 2.11 20.37
CA THR A 444 1.64 0.67 20.11
C THR A 444 1.59 0.27 18.63
N ASP A 445 0.99 1.09 17.76
CA ASP A 445 0.97 0.88 16.31
C ASP A 445 2.27 1.39 15.63
N PRO A 446 3.02 0.52 14.92
CA PRO A 446 4.23 0.91 14.19
C PRO A 446 3.98 1.97 13.10
N MET A 447 2.80 2.01 12.48
CA MET A 447 2.50 3.04 11.46
C MET A 447 2.38 4.42 12.10
N ASN A 448 1.61 4.54 13.18
CA ASN A 448 1.53 5.77 13.96
C ASN A 448 2.89 6.22 14.50
N LEU A 449 3.70 5.31 15.07
CA LEU A 449 5.07 5.63 15.48
C LEU A 449 5.90 6.19 14.32
N GLY A 450 5.88 5.53 13.16
CA GLY A 450 6.62 5.98 11.98
C GLY A 450 6.18 7.37 11.49
N ASN A 451 4.87 7.65 11.50
CA ASN A 451 4.32 8.95 11.11
C ASN A 451 4.75 10.06 12.09
N ILE A 452 4.70 9.81 13.40
CA ILE A 452 5.17 10.78 14.41
C ILE A 452 6.66 11.07 14.22
N VAL A 453 7.49 10.02 14.08
CA VAL A 453 8.93 10.17 13.88
C VAL A 453 9.25 10.96 12.61
N ARG A 454 8.48 10.75 11.53
CA ARG A 454 8.63 11.51 10.29
C ARG A 454 8.33 12.99 10.48
N SER A 455 7.20 13.30 11.11
CA SER A 455 6.79 14.68 11.39
C SER A 455 7.80 15.38 12.30
N ALA A 456 8.23 14.70 13.36
CA ALA A 456 9.24 15.18 14.30
C ALA A 456 10.57 15.50 13.60
N TYR A 457 11.08 14.58 12.79
CA TYR A 457 12.33 14.77 12.05
C TYR A 457 12.20 15.92 11.03
N TYR A 458 11.08 15.98 10.29
CA TYR A 458 10.89 17.00 9.25
C TYR A 458 10.73 18.41 9.82
N LEU A 459 10.01 18.54 10.94
CA LEU A 459 9.76 19.83 11.60
C LEU A 459 10.93 20.29 12.48
N GLY A 460 11.90 19.41 12.77
CA GLY A 460 13.13 19.76 13.48
C GLY A 460 13.08 19.55 14.99
N ALA A 461 12.27 18.60 15.49
CA ALA A 461 12.39 18.14 16.87
C ALA A 461 13.76 17.47 17.09
N ASP A 462 14.33 17.62 18.29
CA ASP A 462 15.71 17.25 18.56
C ASP A 462 15.90 15.77 18.89
N PHE A 463 14.97 15.20 19.64
CA PHE A 463 14.97 13.77 19.97
C PHE A 463 13.58 13.26 20.39
N ILE A 464 13.42 11.94 20.32
CA ILE A 464 12.22 11.22 20.78
C ILE A 464 12.61 10.27 21.91
N VAL A 465 11.78 10.18 22.94
CA VAL A 465 11.86 9.20 24.01
C VAL A 465 10.63 8.29 23.94
N VAL A 466 10.86 6.99 23.94
CA VAL A 466 9.79 5.98 24.01
C VAL A 466 9.97 5.11 25.26
N PRO A 467 8.89 4.65 25.90
CA PRO A 467 9.00 3.66 26.96
C PRO A 467 9.46 2.32 26.38
N SER A 468 10.24 1.55 27.14
CA SER A 468 10.68 0.22 26.68
C SER A 468 9.53 -0.79 26.62
N LEU A 469 8.51 -0.59 27.46
CA LEU A 469 7.24 -1.32 27.46
C LEU A 469 6.14 -0.42 26.89
N ASP A 470 5.04 -0.99 26.42
CA ASP A 470 3.90 -0.24 25.87
C ASP A 470 4.24 0.66 24.66
N SER A 471 5.25 0.28 23.87
CA SER A 471 5.69 1.00 22.66
C SER A 471 5.71 0.08 21.44
N ALA A 472 5.39 0.65 20.28
CA ALA A 472 5.45 -0.01 18.99
C ALA A 472 6.88 -0.46 18.65
N LYS A 473 6.99 -1.60 17.95
CA LYS A 473 8.28 -2.08 17.44
C LYS A 473 8.83 -1.11 16.38
N MET A 474 10.08 -0.68 16.55
CA MET A 474 10.86 0.12 15.58
C MET A 474 11.38 -0.71 14.40
N GLY A 475 10.51 -1.56 13.85
CA GLY A 475 10.82 -2.50 12.79
C GLY A 475 10.58 -1.94 11.38
N PRO A 476 10.55 -2.82 10.36
CA PRO A 476 10.42 -2.44 8.96
C PRO A 476 9.18 -1.61 8.62
N VAL A 477 8.04 -1.89 9.26
CA VAL A 477 6.78 -1.15 9.06
C VAL A 477 6.90 0.31 9.50
N ALA A 478 7.41 0.55 10.71
CA ALA A 478 7.65 1.90 11.23
C ALA A 478 8.68 2.65 10.38
N ALA A 479 9.76 1.98 9.98
CA ALA A 479 10.77 2.58 9.11
C ALA A 479 10.18 3.00 7.76
N LYS A 480 9.31 2.17 7.17
CA LYS A 480 8.60 2.46 5.93
C LYS A 480 7.63 3.64 6.08
N ALA A 481 6.78 3.63 7.10
CA ALA A 481 5.85 4.73 7.39
C ALA A 481 6.61 6.06 7.61
N SER A 482 7.77 6.00 8.26
CA SER A 482 8.61 7.16 8.50
C SER A 482 9.35 7.72 7.27
N ALA A 483 9.22 7.06 6.11
CA ALA A 483 10.03 7.32 4.92
C ALA A 483 11.56 7.36 5.20
N GLY A 484 12.02 6.53 6.14
CA GLY A 484 13.43 6.45 6.55
C GLY A 484 13.85 7.42 7.65
N ALA A 485 12.97 8.30 8.16
CA ALA A 485 13.28 9.18 9.27
C ALA A 485 13.61 8.41 10.57
N LEU A 486 13.07 7.19 10.74
CA LEU A 486 13.30 6.36 11.93
C LEU A 486 14.78 6.11 12.23
N ASP A 487 15.59 5.80 11.21
CA ASP A 487 17.02 5.54 11.37
C ASP A 487 17.83 6.84 11.52
N MET A 488 17.32 7.96 11.01
CA MET A 488 18.00 9.27 11.08
C MET A 488 17.74 9.98 12.41
N MET A 489 16.52 9.88 12.95
CA MET A 489 16.07 10.56 14.17
C MET A 489 16.83 10.09 15.42
N THR A 490 17.13 11.00 16.33
CA THR A 490 17.68 10.64 17.65
C THR A 490 16.54 10.10 18.51
N ILE A 491 16.60 8.80 18.83
CA ILE A 491 15.57 8.12 19.62
C ILE A 491 16.23 7.49 20.84
N TYR A 492 15.54 7.54 21.98
CA TYR A 492 15.94 6.95 23.25
C TYR A 492 14.82 6.07 23.83
N LYS A 493 15.20 5.11 24.67
CA LYS A 493 14.28 4.30 25.46
C LYS A 493 14.34 4.65 26.95
N THR A 494 13.25 4.46 27.68
CA THR A 494 13.25 4.58 29.15
C THR A 494 12.37 3.53 29.81
N ASP A 495 12.81 3.04 30.97
CA ASP A 495 12.03 2.17 31.86
C ASP A 495 11.44 2.97 33.04
N GLU A 496 11.96 4.17 33.30
CA GLU A 496 11.67 4.98 34.49
C GLU A 496 11.14 6.37 34.09
N THR A 497 9.96 6.42 33.46
CA THR A 497 9.40 7.68 32.93
C THR A 497 9.24 8.76 34.00
N GLN A 498 8.69 8.42 35.18
CA GLN A 498 8.43 9.40 36.24
C GLN A 498 9.75 9.99 36.80
N SER A 499 10.75 9.14 36.98
CA SER A 499 12.09 9.55 37.43
C SER A 499 12.77 10.43 36.40
N LEU A 500 12.65 10.10 35.11
CA LEU A 500 13.17 10.92 34.01
C LEU A 500 12.52 12.31 34.02
N PHE A 501 11.18 12.41 34.08
CA PHE A 501 10.50 13.71 34.09
C PHE A 501 10.90 14.55 35.31
N SER A 502 11.04 13.91 36.48
CA SER A 502 11.51 14.58 37.69
C SER A 502 12.94 15.14 37.54
N ARG A 503 13.83 14.42 36.84
CA ARG A 503 15.20 14.88 36.55
C ARG A 503 15.22 16.02 35.53
N LEU A 504 14.43 15.90 34.46
CA LEU A 504 14.31 16.93 33.42
C LEU A 504 13.78 18.25 34.00
N LYS A 505 12.73 18.19 34.85
CA LYS A 505 12.21 19.38 35.53
C LYS A 505 13.25 20.07 36.42
N LYS A 506 14.03 19.29 37.17
CA LYS A 506 15.17 19.84 37.95
C LYS A 506 16.22 20.51 37.06
N GLY A 507 16.35 20.05 35.82
CA GLY A 507 17.19 20.66 34.77
C GLY A 507 16.54 21.82 34.01
N GLY A 508 15.36 22.29 34.44
CA GLY A 508 14.66 23.43 33.82
C GLY A 508 13.82 23.10 32.59
N TRP A 509 13.50 21.82 32.37
CA TRP A 509 12.63 21.42 31.26
C TRP A 509 11.14 21.58 31.60
N ASN A 510 10.40 22.21 30.69
CA ASN A 510 8.95 22.27 30.72
C ASN A 510 8.35 20.99 30.15
N ILE A 511 7.54 20.27 30.93
CA ILE A 511 6.85 19.07 30.47
C ILE A 511 5.42 19.44 30.06
N VAL A 512 5.10 19.30 28.78
CA VAL A 512 3.83 19.72 28.18
C VAL A 512 3.04 18.49 27.71
N ALA A 513 1.87 18.25 28.30
CA ALA A 513 0.99 17.14 27.95
C ALA A 513 -0.01 17.52 26.85
N SER A 514 -0.11 16.70 25.79
CA SER A 514 -1.23 16.78 24.87
C SER A 514 -2.46 16.09 25.46
N SER A 515 -3.47 16.87 25.84
CA SER A 515 -4.70 16.32 26.41
C SER A 515 -5.90 17.20 26.09
N ALA A 516 -7.05 16.61 25.80
CA ALA A 516 -8.30 17.34 25.65
C ALA A 516 -8.70 18.07 26.95
N LYS A 517 -9.29 19.27 26.81
CA LYS A 517 -9.92 20.02 27.92
C LYS A 517 -11.14 19.24 28.42
N SER A 518 -10.97 18.37 29.42
CA SER A 518 -12.10 17.71 30.11
C SER A 518 -12.65 18.64 31.20
N LYS A 519 -13.99 18.76 31.30
CA LYS A 519 -14.64 19.57 32.36
C LYS A 519 -14.50 18.95 33.75
N ASP A 520 -14.14 17.67 33.86
CA ASP A 520 -14.23 16.87 35.09
C ASP A 520 -12.89 16.33 35.63
N GLU A 521 -11.73 16.69 35.05
CA GLU A 521 -10.42 16.26 35.58
C GLU A 521 -9.76 17.37 36.42
N PRO A 522 -9.62 17.21 37.75
CA PRO A 522 -8.84 18.13 38.58
C PRO A 522 -7.35 17.89 38.32
N THR A 523 -6.77 18.64 37.37
CA THR A 523 -5.33 18.66 37.14
C THR A 523 -4.71 19.90 37.79
N ASN A 524 -3.68 19.72 38.62
CA ASN A 524 -2.87 20.83 39.16
C ASN A 524 -2.06 21.57 38.08
N ALA A 525 -2.05 21.08 36.84
CA ALA A 525 -1.26 21.58 35.75
C ALA A 525 -2.00 22.69 34.97
N LYS A 526 -1.26 23.71 34.53
CA LYS A 526 -1.83 24.88 33.86
C LYS A 526 -2.14 24.54 32.39
N PHE A 527 -3.37 24.76 31.95
CA PHE A 527 -3.70 24.70 30.53
C PHE A 527 -3.16 25.95 29.83
N ILE A 528 -2.48 25.75 28.71
CA ILE A 528 -1.94 26.80 27.83
C ILE A 528 -2.55 26.69 26.45
N GLU A 529 -2.65 27.81 25.74
CA GLU A 529 -3.14 27.82 24.37
C GLU A 529 -2.02 27.42 23.40
N THR A 530 -2.40 26.93 22.21
CA THR A 530 -1.42 26.47 21.22
C THR A 530 -0.50 27.59 20.72
N SER A 531 -0.95 28.85 20.79
CA SER A 531 -0.15 30.04 20.47
C SER A 531 1.01 30.28 21.45
N ASP A 532 0.88 29.80 22.69
CA ASP A 532 1.86 30.05 23.74
C ASP A 532 3.03 29.04 23.70
N LEU A 533 2.90 27.96 22.91
CA LEU A 533 3.91 26.90 22.82
C LEU A 533 5.25 27.41 22.27
N GLN A 534 5.21 28.35 21.33
CA GLN A 534 6.42 28.96 20.76
C GLN A 534 7.14 29.84 21.80
N ILE A 535 6.38 30.59 22.60
CA ILE A 535 6.91 31.43 23.69
C ILE A 535 7.52 30.52 24.77
N LEU A 536 6.84 29.44 25.13
CA LEU A 536 7.33 28.49 26.12
C LEU A 536 8.69 27.87 25.72
N LEU A 537 8.86 27.56 24.43
CA LEU A 537 10.12 27.01 23.90
C LEU A 537 11.22 28.07 23.66
N SER A 538 10.88 29.36 23.65
CA SER A 538 11.88 30.43 23.56
C SER A 538 12.50 30.76 24.92
N GLU A 539 11.82 30.43 26.02
CA GLU A 539 12.27 30.68 27.39
C GLU A 539 13.04 29.50 28.00
N ALA A 540 12.65 28.25 27.67
CA ALA A 540 13.20 27.05 28.28
C ALA A 540 13.06 25.82 27.36
N PRO A 541 13.86 24.75 27.57
CA PRO A 541 13.69 23.50 26.85
C PRO A 541 12.35 22.84 27.19
N ALA A 542 11.75 22.16 26.22
CA ALA A 542 10.43 21.56 26.38
C ALA A 542 10.40 20.08 25.99
N MET A 543 9.59 19.31 26.70
CA MET A 543 9.24 17.93 26.37
C MET A 543 7.74 17.86 26.08
N LEU A 544 7.39 17.57 24.83
CA LEU A 544 6.01 17.31 24.43
C LEU A 544 5.65 15.84 24.67
N VAL A 545 4.66 15.60 25.53
CA VAL A 545 4.14 14.27 25.86
C VAL A 545 2.91 14.00 24.99
N LEU A 546 2.96 12.95 24.18
CA LEU A 546 1.87 12.50 23.31
C LEU A 546 1.34 11.15 23.78
N GLY A 547 0.02 11.02 23.86
CA GLY A 547 -0.64 9.78 24.28
C GLY A 547 -1.20 8.96 23.11
N SER A 548 -1.64 7.74 23.41
CA SER A 548 -2.35 6.89 22.44
C SER A 548 -3.70 7.51 22.03
N GLU A 549 -4.20 7.16 20.84
CA GLU A 549 -5.50 7.65 20.36
C GLU A 549 -6.68 7.19 21.24
N GLY A 550 -6.57 6.03 21.87
CA GLY A 550 -7.66 5.45 22.68
C GLY A 550 -7.65 5.95 24.12
N SER A 551 -6.56 5.67 24.86
CA SER A 551 -6.48 5.99 26.29
C SER A 551 -5.95 7.40 26.57
N GLY A 552 -5.39 8.07 25.56
CA GLY A 552 -4.56 9.26 25.76
C GLY A 552 -3.33 8.96 26.62
N ILE A 553 -2.84 10.00 27.28
CA ILE A 553 -1.73 9.94 28.25
C ILE A 553 -2.25 9.34 29.57
N LYS A 554 -1.48 8.41 30.16
CA LYS A 554 -1.79 7.79 31.46
C LYS A 554 -1.98 8.86 32.54
N LYS A 555 -3.00 8.69 33.41
CA LYS A 555 -3.40 9.69 34.43
C LYS A 555 -2.26 10.08 35.39
N ASN A 556 -1.47 9.11 35.81
CA ASN A 556 -0.29 9.33 36.67
C ASN A 556 0.80 10.16 35.97
N LEU A 557 0.90 10.07 34.64
CA LEU A 557 1.84 10.86 33.85
C LEU A 557 1.31 12.27 33.63
N LYS A 558 0.01 12.42 33.32
CA LYS A 558 -0.66 13.73 33.26
C LYS A 558 -0.45 14.55 34.53
N SER A 559 -0.62 13.93 35.71
CA SER A 559 -0.48 14.65 36.99
C SER A 559 0.91 15.18 37.28
N ILE A 560 1.95 14.66 36.60
CA ILE A 560 3.32 15.13 36.76
C ILE A 560 3.77 16.06 35.63
N CYS A 561 2.91 16.41 34.67
CA CYS A 561 3.24 17.42 33.65
C CYS A 561 3.06 18.84 34.21
N ASP A 562 3.81 19.81 33.68
CA ASP A 562 3.73 21.22 34.12
C ASP A 562 2.55 21.94 33.43
N TYR A 563 2.40 21.66 32.14
CA TYR A 563 1.42 22.30 31.28
C TYR A 563 0.61 21.27 30.50
N HIS A 564 -0.61 21.66 30.14
CA HIS A 564 -1.49 20.89 29.26
C HIS A 564 -1.87 21.74 28.05
N VAL A 565 -1.88 21.11 26.88
CA VAL A 565 -2.31 21.75 25.64
C VAL A 565 -3.31 20.86 24.91
N ALA A 566 -4.35 21.49 24.36
CA ALA A 566 -5.39 20.83 23.58
C ALA A 566 -5.42 21.46 22.18
N LEU A 567 -5.64 20.62 21.15
CA LEU A 567 -6.00 21.14 19.83
C LEU A 567 -7.50 21.42 19.83
N GLU A 568 -7.88 22.65 19.51
CA GLU A 568 -9.29 23.03 19.49
C GLU A 568 -10.02 22.47 18.27
N LYS A 569 -11.17 21.84 18.52
CA LYS A 569 -12.09 21.41 17.47
C LYS A 569 -12.93 22.61 17.03
N THR A 570 -12.80 22.99 15.77
CA THR A 570 -13.48 24.16 15.20
C THR A 570 -14.86 23.86 14.61
N ARG A 571 -15.20 22.57 14.41
CA ARG A 571 -16.55 22.17 13.98
C ARG A 571 -17.52 22.11 15.16
N VAL A 572 -18.68 22.75 14.99
CA VAL A 572 -19.72 22.91 16.01
C VAL A 572 -21.05 22.36 15.45
N GLY A 573 -21.62 21.35 16.13
CA GLY A 573 -22.91 20.73 15.78
C GLY A 573 -23.13 19.42 16.53
N ASP A 574 -24.38 19.09 16.89
CA ASP A 574 -24.71 17.87 17.66
C ASP A 574 -24.33 16.57 16.92
N GLU A 575 -24.37 16.59 15.58
CA GLU A 575 -23.96 15.47 14.72
C GLU A 575 -22.42 15.35 14.57
N ASP A 576 -21.65 16.39 14.91
CA ASP A 576 -20.19 16.40 14.76
C ASP A 576 -19.48 15.70 15.92
N ASN A 577 -20.16 15.33 17.01
CA ASN A 577 -19.57 14.64 18.17
C ASN A 577 -19.10 13.21 17.89
N VAL A 578 -19.39 12.66 16.70
CA VAL A 578 -18.91 11.33 16.27
C VAL A 578 -17.39 11.31 16.05
N VAL A 579 -16.79 12.44 15.67
CA VAL A 579 -15.33 12.57 15.52
C VAL A 579 -14.84 13.47 16.65
N ASP A 580 -14.27 12.86 17.68
CA ASP A 580 -13.88 13.52 18.93
C ASP A 580 -12.39 13.87 19.00
N SER A 581 -11.57 13.28 18.13
CA SER A 581 -10.11 13.36 18.21
C SER A 581 -9.43 13.22 16.85
N LEU A 582 -8.19 13.70 16.77
CA LEU A 582 -7.32 13.52 15.62
C LEU A 582 -6.48 12.24 15.80
N ASN A 583 -6.13 11.59 14.69
CA ASN A 583 -5.07 10.58 14.68
C ASN A 583 -3.80 11.18 15.33
N VAL A 584 -3.11 10.38 16.16
CA VAL A 584 -1.98 10.84 16.96
C VAL A 584 -0.82 11.35 16.09
N GLY A 585 -0.63 10.78 14.90
CA GLY A 585 0.32 11.26 13.91
C GLY A 585 0.00 12.68 13.44
N CYS A 586 -1.27 12.94 13.11
CA CYS A 586 -1.73 14.28 12.72
C CYS A 586 -1.64 15.29 13.87
N ALA A 587 -2.11 14.90 15.07
CA ALA A 587 -2.04 15.75 16.25
C ALA A 587 -0.59 16.10 16.61
N SER A 588 0.32 15.13 16.53
CA SER A 588 1.75 15.34 16.77
C SER A 588 2.34 16.39 15.81
N ALA A 589 2.05 16.27 14.51
CA ALA A 589 2.58 17.19 13.51
C ALA A 589 2.10 18.63 13.75
N LEU A 590 0.82 18.80 14.08
CA LEU A 590 0.26 20.11 14.40
C LEU A 590 0.92 20.70 15.65
N LEU A 591 1.02 19.94 16.74
CA LEU A 591 1.61 20.45 17.99
C LEU A 591 3.09 20.79 17.82
N ILE A 592 3.87 19.93 17.17
CA ILE A 592 5.28 20.20 16.88
C ILE A 592 5.40 21.46 16.01
N SER A 593 4.50 21.66 15.04
CA SER A 593 4.48 22.88 14.22
C SER A 593 4.14 24.13 15.03
N HIS A 594 3.32 24.06 16.10
CA HIS A 594 3.06 25.22 16.95
C HIS A 594 4.25 25.53 17.87
N PHE A 595 5.06 24.54 18.22
CA PHE A 595 6.31 24.75 18.96
C PHE A 595 7.41 25.39 18.09
N LEU A 596 7.53 24.95 16.83
CA LEU A 596 8.69 25.23 15.97
C LEU A 596 8.41 26.21 14.82
N GLY A 597 7.14 26.48 14.52
CA GLY A 597 6.68 27.20 13.33
C GLY A 597 6.55 28.71 13.45
#